data_AF-A0A355D9G4-F1
#
_entry.id   AF-A0A355D9G4-F1
#
_cell.length_a   1.000
_cell.length_b   1.000
_cell.length_c   1.000
_cell.angle_alpha   90.00
_cell.angle_beta   90.00
_cell.angle_gamma   90.00
#
_symmetry.space_group_name_H-M   'P 1'
#
loop_
_entity.id
_entity.type
_entity.pdbx_description
1 polymer ?
#
loop_
_entity_poly.entity_id
_entity_poly.type
_entity_poly.pdbx_seq_one_letter_code
_entity_poly.pdbx_strand_id
1 'polypeptide(L)'
;MNEQFMIIDDIPVEIKGEKNILEVIRKAGIDLPTLCYYSELSVYGACRMCMVENKWGGIEAACSTPPKAGMEIYTNTPRLRKYRKNILELLLSNHCRDCTTCEKNGHCKLQELAHRFGIRQVRFDNTAEKSELDTSSLCIVRDKSKCILCGDCVRMCNEIQNVGAIDFIKRGAEMSVGTVFDKPIAESNCVGCGQCAAVCPTGAIVVKDDTQKLWKDLSDKNTKVVVQIAPAVRVGISEELGQKDGENVMGKIVGALKRMGFDEVFDTSTGADLTVLEETGEFISRLENNERLPLFTSCCPAWVNYVERT
;
A
#
# COMPACT_ATOMS: atom_id res chain seq x y z
N MET A 1 -9.75 -36.99 7.78
CA MET A 1 -8.66 -36.07 7.37
C MET A 1 -7.58 -36.22 8.42
N ASN A 2 -6.35 -36.56 8.06
CA ASN A 2 -5.28 -36.64 9.05
C ASN A 2 -4.89 -35.20 9.42
N GLU A 3 -5.14 -34.82 10.67
CA GLU A 3 -4.71 -33.53 11.21
C GLU A 3 -3.18 -33.46 11.13
N GLN A 4 -2.67 -32.47 10.40
CA GLN A 4 -1.24 -32.24 10.26
C GLN A 4 -0.84 -31.06 11.16
N PHE A 5 0.18 -31.25 12.00
CA PHE A 5 0.64 -30.23 12.95
C PHE A 5 2.08 -29.83 12.66
N MET A 6 2.41 -28.56 12.92
CA MET A 6 3.78 -28.08 13.07
C MET A 6 3.95 -27.41 14.44
N ILE A 7 5.18 -27.37 14.94
CA ILE A 7 5.54 -26.79 16.23
C ILE A 7 6.12 -25.39 15.99
N ILE A 8 5.55 -24.38 16.62
CA ILE A 8 5.97 -22.97 16.55
C ILE A 8 6.23 -22.50 17.97
N ASP A 9 7.50 -22.19 18.30
CA ASP A 9 7.91 -21.78 19.65
C ASP A 9 7.36 -22.74 20.74
N ASP A 10 7.57 -24.04 20.54
CA ASP A 10 7.12 -25.15 21.39
C ASP A 10 5.59 -25.36 21.47
N ILE A 11 4.80 -24.63 20.67
CA ILE A 11 3.34 -24.76 20.61
C ILE A 11 2.94 -25.53 19.34
N PRO A 12 2.16 -26.63 19.44
CA PRO A 12 1.62 -27.31 18.28
C PRO A 12 0.50 -26.48 17.62
N VAL A 13 0.62 -26.27 16.32
CA VAL A 13 -0.33 -25.52 15.50
C VAL A 13 -0.76 -26.39 14.33
N GLU A 14 -2.07 -26.55 14.20
CA GLU A 14 -2.70 -27.33 13.12
C GLU A 14 -2.49 -26.64 11.76
N ILE A 15 -2.28 -27.40 10.69
CA ILE A 15 -2.16 -26.91 9.31
C ILE A 15 -3.51 -27.15 8.60
N LYS A 16 -4.15 -26.08 8.13
CA LYS A 16 -5.46 -26.06 7.44
C LYS A 16 -5.35 -25.51 6.02
N GLY A 17 -4.29 -25.89 5.30
CA GLY A 17 -4.10 -25.51 3.89
C GLY A 17 -3.53 -24.11 3.68
N GLU A 18 -2.87 -23.54 4.68
CA GLU A 18 -2.13 -22.28 4.57
C GLU A 18 -1.05 -22.37 3.48
N LYS A 19 -0.84 -21.27 2.75
CA LYS A 19 0.06 -21.22 1.60
C LYS A 19 1.53 -21.37 2.00
N ASN A 20 1.88 -20.85 3.18
CA ASN A 20 3.25 -20.77 3.67
C ASN A 20 3.28 -20.77 5.20
N ILE A 21 4.47 -20.97 5.77
CA ILE A 21 4.70 -20.99 7.22
C ILE A 21 4.29 -19.67 7.88
N LEU A 22 4.48 -18.53 7.23
CA LEU A 22 4.12 -17.21 7.78
C LEU A 22 2.62 -17.11 8.09
N GLU A 23 1.74 -17.65 7.25
CA GLU A 23 0.30 -17.70 7.52
C GLU A 23 -0.01 -18.57 8.75
N VAL A 24 0.67 -19.70 8.92
CA VAL A 24 0.50 -20.56 10.11
C VAL A 24 0.99 -19.85 11.38
N ILE A 25 2.12 -19.14 11.32
CA ILE A 25 2.65 -18.34 12.43
C ILE A 25 1.66 -17.25 12.83
N ARG A 26 1.06 -16.55 11.85
CA ARG A 26 0.05 -15.52 12.11
C ARG A 26 -1.22 -16.12 12.71
N LYS A 27 -1.63 -17.30 12.27
CA LYS A 27 -2.75 -18.04 12.87
C LYS A 27 -2.51 -18.39 14.33
N ALA A 28 -1.25 -18.63 14.71
CA ALA A 28 -0.85 -18.84 16.10
C ALA A 28 -0.83 -17.55 16.95
N GLY A 29 -1.22 -16.39 16.39
CA GLY A 29 -1.24 -15.11 17.08
C GLY A 29 0.12 -14.40 17.11
N ILE A 30 1.12 -14.90 16.38
CA ILE A 30 2.46 -14.31 16.35
C ILE A 30 2.56 -13.36 15.16
N ASP A 31 2.74 -12.06 15.45
CA ASP A 31 3.04 -11.06 14.42
C ASP A 31 4.53 -11.11 14.03
N LEU A 32 4.83 -11.88 12.98
CA LEU A 32 6.15 -11.95 12.37
C LEU A 32 6.39 -10.76 11.42
N PRO A 33 7.51 -10.02 11.57
CA PRO A 33 7.72 -8.81 10.78
C PRO A 33 7.93 -9.13 9.29
N THR A 34 7.25 -8.35 8.44
CA THR A 34 7.35 -8.42 6.98
C THR A 34 7.40 -7.01 6.39
N LEU A 35 8.14 -6.85 5.29
CA LEU A 35 8.18 -5.60 4.51
C LEU A 35 7.79 -5.78 3.04
N CYS A 36 7.87 -7.01 2.49
CA CYS A 36 7.62 -7.31 1.07
C CYS A 36 6.61 -8.45 0.88
N TYR A 37 5.74 -8.67 1.87
CA TYR A 37 4.76 -9.74 1.85
C TYR A 37 3.37 -9.14 1.99
N TYR A 38 2.58 -9.34 0.94
CA TYR A 38 1.17 -8.99 0.86
C TYR A 38 0.43 -10.23 0.37
N SER A 39 -0.65 -10.63 1.06
CA SER A 39 -1.29 -11.95 0.89
C SER A 39 -1.94 -12.16 -0.50
N GLU A 40 -2.30 -11.07 -1.16
CA GLU A 40 -2.92 -11.07 -2.49
C GLU A 40 -1.90 -11.06 -3.63
N LEU A 41 -0.62 -10.77 -3.34
CA LEU A 41 0.45 -10.76 -4.32
C LEU A 41 1.18 -12.11 -4.34
N SER A 42 1.96 -12.34 -5.40
CA SER A 42 2.94 -13.41 -5.46
C SER A 42 3.91 -13.39 -4.27
N VAL A 43 4.77 -14.39 -4.12
CA VAL A 43 5.81 -14.36 -3.08
C VAL A 43 7.12 -13.81 -3.65
N TYR A 44 7.62 -12.70 -3.08
CA TYR A 44 8.89 -12.10 -3.49
C TYR A 44 10.06 -12.51 -2.59
N GLY A 45 9.90 -12.41 -1.26
CA GLY A 45 10.89 -12.90 -0.29
C GLY A 45 12.21 -12.13 -0.22
N ALA A 46 12.28 -10.90 -0.75
CA ALA A 46 13.53 -10.13 -0.77
C ALA A 46 13.91 -9.50 0.58
N CYS A 47 12.94 -9.06 1.39
CA CYS A 47 13.25 -8.28 2.60
C CYS A 47 13.89 -9.09 3.74
N ARG A 48 13.71 -10.42 3.76
CA ARG A 48 14.22 -11.33 4.81
C ARG A 48 13.85 -10.95 6.26
N MET A 49 12.79 -10.18 6.48
CA MET A 49 12.31 -9.89 7.84
C MET A 49 11.58 -11.09 8.47
N CYS A 50 10.94 -11.93 7.64
CA CYS A 50 10.15 -13.10 8.03
C CYS A 50 10.98 -14.37 8.28
N MET A 51 12.30 -14.25 8.49
CA MET A 51 13.13 -15.43 8.70
C MET A 51 12.79 -16.11 10.03
N VAL A 52 12.79 -17.44 10.04
CA VAL A 52 12.60 -18.30 11.21
C VAL A 52 13.75 -19.30 11.31
N GLU A 53 14.00 -19.80 12.51
CA GLU A 53 15.08 -20.77 12.78
C GLU A 53 14.44 -22.14 13.02
N ASN A 54 14.91 -23.17 12.32
CA ASN A 54 14.45 -24.54 12.56
C ASN A 54 15.24 -25.20 13.70
N LYS A 55 14.76 -26.36 14.17
CA LYS A 55 15.41 -27.12 15.25
C LYS A 55 16.87 -27.52 15.02
N TRP A 56 17.34 -27.52 13.76
CA TRP A 56 18.72 -27.83 13.41
C TRP A 56 19.61 -26.58 13.29
N GLY A 57 19.08 -25.39 13.62
CA GLY A 57 19.79 -24.11 13.49
C GLY A 57 19.86 -23.57 12.06
N GLY A 58 19.11 -24.15 11.12
CA GLY A 58 18.92 -23.58 9.78
C GLY A 58 17.97 -22.37 9.84
N ILE A 59 18.22 -21.36 9.00
CA ILE A 59 17.34 -20.19 8.89
C ILE A 59 16.64 -20.21 7.53
N GLU A 60 15.32 -20.09 7.53
CA GLU A 60 14.48 -20.14 6.35
C GLU A 60 13.45 -19.01 6.32
N ALA A 61 12.99 -18.64 5.13
CA ALA A 61 12.04 -17.55 4.94
C ALA A 61 10.59 -18.05 5.08
N ALA A 62 9.91 -17.64 6.16
CA ALA A 62 8.56 -18.12 6.44
C ALA A 62 7.53 -17.76 5.34
N CYS A 63 7.74 -16.67 4.60
CA CYS A 63 6.79 -16.24 3.56
C CYS A 63 6.82 -17.10 2.29
N SER A 64 7.90 -17.85 2.05
CA SER A 64 8.09 -18.67 0.84
C SER A 64 8.14 -20.16 1.11
N THR A 65 8.39 -20.58 2.35
CA THR A 65 8.42 -22.01 2.68
C THR A 65 6.99 -22.54 2.90
N PRO A 66 6.59 -23.63 2.21
CA PRO A 66 5.33 -24.34 2.49
C PRO A 66 5.36 -25.04 3.86
N PRO A 67 4.26 -25.00 4.64
CA PRO A 67 4.21 -25.70 5.92
C PRO A 67 4.20 -27.22 5.72
N LYS A 68 4.89 -27.96 6.60
CA LYS A 68 4.91 -29.43 6.58
C LYS A 68 4.66 -29.99 7.98
N ALA A 69 3.98 -31.12 8.03
CA ALA A 69 3.76 -31.85 9.27
C ALA A 69 5.10 -32.21 9.95
N GLY A 70 5.19 -31.99 11.27
CA GLY A 70 6.38 -32.27 12.06
C GLY A 70 7.52 -31.25 11.93
N MET A 71 7.31 -30.14 11.20
CA MET A 71 8.24 -29.00 11.25
C MET A 71 8.24 -28.39 12.65
N GLU A 72 9.40 -27.94 13.08
CA GLU A 72 9.61 -27.26 14.36
C GLU A 72 10.46 -26.03 14.11
N ILE A 73 9.89 -24.86 14.42
CA ILE A 73 10.47 -23.56 14.15
C ILE A 73 10.41 -22.66 15.38
N TYR A 74 11.38 -21.75 15.45
CA TYR A 74 11.49 -20.71 16.45
C TYR A 74 11.45 -19.35 15.77
N THR A 75 10.65 -18.43 16.31
CA THR A 75 10.39 -17.14 15.67
C THR A 75 11.20 -15.99 16.27
N ASN A 76 11.79 -16.15 17.46
CA ASN A 76 12.38 -15.06 18.23
C ASN A 76 13.73 -15.39 18.94
N THR A 77 14.56 -16.24 18.33
CA THR A 77 15.89 -16.57 18.89
C THR A 77 16.81 -15.33 18.94
N PRO A 78 17.85 -15.30 19.80
CA PRO A 78 18.85 -14.23 19.80
C PRO A 78 19.49 -13.97 18.43
N ARG A 79 19.70 -15.04 17.66
CA ARG A 79 20.25 -14.99 16.31
C ARG A 79 19.30 -14.28 15.35
N LEU A 80 18.01 -14.62 15.36
CA LEU A 80 16.99 -13.95 14.54
C LEU A 80 16.84 -12.47 14.90
N ARG A 81 16.87 -12.12 16.19
CA ARG A 81 16.82 -10.72 16.63
C ARG A 81 17.99 -9.90 16.09
N LYS A 82 19.22 -10.43 16.17
CA LYS A 82 20.42 -9.79 15.59
C LYS A 82 20.33 -9.69 14.07
N TYR A 83 19.85 -10.75 13.41
CA TYR A 83 19.71 -10.81 11.96
C TYR A 83 18.73 -9.74 11.43
N ARG A 84 17.52 -9.67 12.00
CA ARG A 84 16.51 -8.66 11.63
C ARG A 84 16.97 -7.24 11.91
N LYS A 85 17.66 -7.01 13.05
CA LYS A 85 18.25 -5.70 13.36
C LYS A 85 19.28 -5.28 12.31
N ASN A 86 20.17 -6.19 11.90
CA ASN A 86 21.16 -5.90 10.84
C ASN A 86 20.48 -5.56 9.51
N ILE A 87 19.42 -6.28 9.11
CA ILE A 87 18.66 -5.97 7.89
C ILE A 87 18.09 -4.56 7.95
N LEU A 88 17.42 -4.22 9.05
CA LEU A 88 16.83 -2.91 9.22
C LEU A 88 17.89 -1.79 9.18
N GLU A 89 19.05 -2.00 9.80
CA GLU A 89 20.17 -1.04 9.72
C GLU A 89 20.68 -0.86 8.28
N LEU A 90 20.76 -1.93 7.48
CA LEU A 90 21.15 -1.85 6.07
C LEU A 90 20.08 -1.16 5.21
N LEU A 91 18.79 -1.41 5.47
CA LEU A 91 17.71 -0.69 4.79
C LEU A 91 17.77 0.80 5.13
N LEU A 92 17.98 1.13 6.41
CA LEU A 92 18.07 2.51 6.89
C LEU A 92 19.35 3.23 6.46
N SER A 93 20.41 2.50 6.09
CA SER A 93 21.65 3.09 5.58
C SER A 93 21.51 3.57 4.14
N ASN A 94 20.50 3.11 3.40
CA ASN A 94 20.21 3.58 2.03
C ASN A 94 18.84 4.26 1.92
N HIS A 95 18.33 4.80 3.04
CA HIS A 95 17.01 5.41 3.11
C HIS A 95 17.11 6.83 3.65
N CYS A 96 16.34 7.76 3.08
CA CYS A 96 16.17 9.10 3.62
C CYS A 96 15.45 9.03 4.98
N ARG A 97 16.12 9.44 6.05
CA ARG A 97 15.65 9.31 7.44
C ARG A 97 14.99 10.58 7.99
N ASP A 98 14.61 11.51 7.14
CA ASP A 98 13.90 12.74 7.51
C ASP A 98 12.42 12.44 7.80
N CYS A 99 12.17 11.70 8.88
CA CYS A 99 10.83 11.20 9.21
C CYS A 99 9.88 12.32 9.64
N THR A 100 10.36 13.42 10.20
CA THR A 100 9.51 14.50 10.72
C THR A 100 8.76 15.28 9.64
N THR A 101 9.27 15.24 8.40
CA THR A 101 8.68 15.88 7.22
C THR A 101 8.13 14.87 6.22
N CYS A 102 8.10 13.58 6.58
CA CYS A 102 7.63 12.52 5.71
C CYS A 102 6.12 12.31 5.86
N GLU A 103 5.39 12.23 4.74
CA GLU A 103 3.94 11.99 4.71
C GLU A 103 3.50 10.69 5.41
N LYS A 104 4.38 9.68 5.49
CA LYS A 104 4.10 8.41 6.18
C LYS A 104 4.54 8.41 7.65
N ASN A 105 4.92 9.56 8.22
CA ASN A 105 5.32 9.63 9.63
C ASN A 105 4.22 9.10 10.55
N GLY A 106 4.57 8.22 11.49
CA GLY A 106 3.60 7.57 12.38
C GLY A 106 2.88 6.36 11.77
N HIS A 107 2.87 6.23 10.44
CA HIS A 107 2.22 5.13 9.70
C HIS A 107 3.20 4.35 8.80
N CYS A 108 4.51 4.54 8.98
CA CYS A 108 5.55 3.89 8.19
C CYS A 108 5.96 2.55 8.80
N LYS A 109 5.86 1.45 8.05
CA LYS A 109 6.19 0.11 8.55
C LYS A 109 7.68 -0.04 8.84
N LEU A 110 8.55 0.62 8.05
CA LEU A 110 9.99 0.64 8.32
C LEU A 110 10.30 1.35 9.64
N GLN A 111 9.63 2.48 9.91
CA GLN A 111 9.76 3.24 11.14
C GLN A 111 9.28 2.42 12.36
N GLU A 112 8.12 1.77 12.24
CA GLU A 112 7.56 0.88 13.26
C GLU A 112 8.54 -0.26 13.60
N LEU A 113 9.07 -0.94 12.58
CA LEU A 113 10.01 -2.05 12.78
C LEU A 113 11.34 -1.56 13.36
N ALA A 114 11.88 -0.42 12.89
CA ALA A 114 13.08 0.17 13.47
C ALA A 114 12.90 0.46 14.97
N HIS A 115 11.74 0.99 15.35
CA HIS A 115 11.38 1.21 16.75
C HIS A 115 11.27 -0.11 17.53
N ARG A 116 10.55 -1.10 16.99
CA ARG A 116 10.35 -2.43 17.60
C ARG A 116 11.68 -3.15 17.89
N PHE A 117 12.69 -2.98 17.03
CA PHE A 117 14.02 -3.59 17.20
C PHE A 117 15.02 -2.68 17.93
N GLY A 118 14.57 -1.54 18.47
CA GLY A 118 15.40 -0.64 19.30
C GLY A 118 16.55 0.01 18.53
N ILE A 119 16.36 0.30 17.24
CA ILE A 119 17.36 1.01 16.43
C ILE A 119 17.25 2.50 16.76
N ARG A 120 18.27 3.01 17.45
CA ARG A 120 18.40 4.45 17.78
C ARG A 120 19.46 5.15 16.95
N GLN A 121 20.44 4.39 16.47
CA GLN A 121 21.50 4.83 15.58
C GLN A 121 21.76 3.72 14.57
N VAL A 122 22.15 4.11 13.36
CA VAL A 122 22.55 3.18 12.30
C VAL A 122 24.06 3.23 12.22
N ARG A 123 24.70 2.06 12.31
CA ARG A 123 26.17 1.94 12.33
C ARG A 123 26.84 2.19 10.98
N PHE A 124 26.06 2.17 9.91
CA PHE A 124 26.52 2.38 8.54
C PHE A 124 26.26 3.83 8.12
N ASP A 125 27.13 4.35 7.25
CA ASP A 125 26.94 5.66 6.64
C ASP A 125 25.66 5.68 5.80
N ASN A 126 25.03 6.86 5.73
CA ASN A 126 23.85 7.02 4.89
C ASN A 126 24.25 7.24 3.44
N THR A 127 23.98 6.27 2.59
CA THR A 127 24.22 6.31 1.14
C THR A 127 22.97 6.64 0.35
N ALA A 128 21.86 6.99 1.02
CA ALA A 128 20.62 7.34 0.32
C ALA A 128 20.88 8.42 -0.74
N GLU A 129 20.32 8.20 -1.92
CA GLU A 129 20.32 9.22 -2.98
C GLU A 129 19.64 10.50 -2.47
N LYS A 130 20.04 11.63 -3.03
CA LYS A 130 19.35 12.89 -2.77
C LYS A 130 17.89 12.75 -3.20
N SER A 131 16.97 13.22 -2.37
CA SER A 131 15.55 13.21 -2.70
C SER A 131 15.29 14.05 -3.95
N GLU A 132 14.85 13.39 -5.02
CA GLU A 132 14.35 13.98 -6.25
C GLU A 132 12.91 13.49 -6.43
N LEU A 133 11.96 14.41 -6.24
CA LEU A 133 10.54 14.09 -6.27
C LEU A 133 10.04 14.06 -7.71
N ASP A 134 9.41 12.96 -8.11
CA ASP A 134 8.58 12.91 -9.29
C ASP A 134 7.16 13.33 -8.91
N THR A 135 6.83 14.60 -9.16
CA THR A 135 5.52 15.22 -8.94
C THR A 135 4.71 15.38 -10.23
N SER A 136 5.12 14.69 -11.30
CA SER A 136 4.49 14.85 -12.63
C SER A 136 3.04 14.35 -12.65
N SER A 137 2.71 13.33 -11.86
CA SER A 137 1.33 12.83 -11.73
C SER A 137 0.45 13.79 -10.92
N LEU A 138 -0.84 13.78 -11.26
CA LEU A 138 -1.88 14.42 -10.45
C LEU A 138 -2.35 13.53 -9.28
N CYS A 139 -2.04 12.24 -9.29
CA CYS A 139 -2.57 11.29 -8.30
C CYS A 139 -1.54 10.90 -7.23
N ILE A 140 -0.26 10.75 -7.62
CA ILE A 140 0.80 10.25 -6.72
C ILE A 140 2.07 11.07 -6.84
N VAL A 141 2.87 11.06 -5.76
CA VAL A 141 4.24 11.60 -5.72
C VAL A 141 5.20 10.47 -5.40
N ARG A 142 6.35 10.43 -6.09
CA ARG A 142 7.38 9.40 -5.87
C ARG A 142 8.67 10.02 -5.38
N ASP A 143 9.26 9.40 -4.37
CA ASP A 143 10.55 9.74 -3.78
C ASP A 143 11.43 8.49 -3.70
N LYS A 144 12.36 8.35 -4.65
CA LYS A 144 13.23 7.17 -4.75
C LYS A 144 14.13 7.00 -3.51
N SER A 145 14.50 8.10 -2.84
CA SER A 145 15.36 8.08 -1.65
C SER A 145 14.70 7.40 -0.44
N LYS A 146 13.38 7.22 -0.46
CA LYS A 146 12.60 6.53 0.58
C LYS A 146 12.24 5.09 0.21
N CYS A 147 12.66 4.61 -0.97
CA CYS A 147 12.37 3.25 -1.41
C CYS A 147 13.24 2.23 -0.67
N ILE A 148 12.67 1.07 -0.34
CA ILE A 148 13.39 -0.07 0.26
C ILE A 148 13.43 -1.29 -0.66
N LEU A 149 13.06 -1.11 -1.94
CA LEU A 149 13.00 -2.17 -2.95
C LEU A 149 12.17 -3.39 -2.51
N CYS A 150 11.07 -3.18 -1.77
CA CYS A 150 10.20 -4.30 -1.35
C CYS A 150 9.42 -4.91 -2.52
N GLY A 151 9.27 -4.20 -3.64
CA GLY A 151 8.60 -4.71 -4.83
C GLY A 151 7.08 -4.81 -4.74
N ASP A 152 6.45 -4.46 -3.61
CA ASP A 152 4.98 -4.52 -3.47
C ASP A 152 4.27 -3.63 -4.49
N CYS A 153 4.78 -2.41 -4.72
CA CYS A 153 4.23 -1.49 -5.72
C CYS A 153 4.32 -2.02 -7.16
N VAL A 154 5.45 -2.63 -7.53
CA VAL A 154 5.67 -3.22 -8.86
C VAL A 154 4.70 -4.38 -9.09
N ARG A 155 4.63 -5.30 -8.13
CA ARG A 155 3.75 -6.46 -8.20
C ARG A 155 2.28 -6.08 -8.17
N MET A 156 1.88 -5.10 -7.35
CA MET A 156 0.51 -4.59 -7.35
C MET A 156 0.12 -3.99 -8.71
N CYS A 157 1.03 -3.21 -9.31
CA CYS A 157 0.80 -2.59 -10.61
C CYS A 157 0.74 -3.62 -11.76
N ASN A 158 1.53 -4.69 -11.67
CA ASN A 158 1.61 -5.72 -12.71
C ASN A 158 0.57 -6.84 -12.51
N GLU A 159 0.54 -7.48 -11.34
CA GLU A 159 -0.26 -8.69 -11.08
C GLU A 159 -1.74 -8.38 -10.84
N ILE A 160 -2.06 -7.26 -10.18
CA ILE A 160 -3.45 -6.92 -9.82
C ILE A 160 -4.06 -5.94 -10.81
N GLN A 161 -3.33 -4.87 -11.14
CA GLN A 161 -3.84 -3.84 -12.06
C GLN A 161 -3.60 -4.18 -13.53
N ASN A 162 -2.67 -5.10 -13.84
CA ASN A 162 -2.28 -5.46 -15.21
C ASN A 162 -1.83 -4.26 -16.07
N VAL A 163 -1.21 -3.26 -15.43
CA VAL A 163 -0.74 -2.03 -16.10
C VAL A 163 0.77 -2.08 -16.36
N GLY A 164 1.54 -2.52 -15.36
CA GLY A 164 3.01 -2.59 -15.48
C GLY A 164 3.69 -1.23 -15.70
N ALA A 165 3.14 -0.14 -15.15
CA ALA A 165 3.67 1.21 -15.36
C ALA A 165 5.03 1.47 -14.67
N ILE A 166 5.36 0.67 -13.66
CA ILE A 166 6.60 0.74 -12.90
C ILE A 166 7.20 -0.65 -12.74
N ASP A 167 8.53 -0.74 -12.79
CA ASP A 167 9.27 -1.99 -12.61
C ASP A 167 10.66 -1.70 -11.98
N PHE A 168 11.39 -2.75 -11.64
CA PHE A 168 12.79 -2.66 -11.27
C PHE A 168 13.64 -2.33 -12.49
N ILE A 169 14.39 -1.23 -12.39
CA ILE A 169 15.39 -0.82 -13.37
C ILE A 169 16.79 -0.92 -12.75
N LYS A 170 17.80 -0.98 -13.63
CA LYS A 170 19.22 -1.15 -13.24
C LYS A 170 19.43 -2.46 -12.46
N ARG A 171 20.60 -2.66 -11.83
CA ARG A 171 20.98 -3.89 -11.12
C ARG A 171 21.90 -3.61 -9.93
N GLY A 172 21.96 -4.56 -9.01
CA GLY A 172 22.86 -4.50 -7.86
C GLY A 172 22.55 -3.32 -6.95
N ALA A 173 23.59 -2.59 -6.53
CA ALA A 173 23.46 -1.42 -5.67
C ALA A 173 22.72 -0.25 -6.33
N GLU A 174 22.67 -0.20 -7.67
CA GLU A 174 21.99 0.86 -8.41
C GLU A 174 20.52 0.54 -8.72
N MET A 175 20.02 -0.62 -8.26
CA MET A 175 18.64 -1.03 -8.52
C MET A 175 17.65 0.00 -7.95
N SER A 176 16.66 0.39 -8.75
CA SER A 176 15.60 1.32 -8.35
C SER A 176 14.27 0.94 -8.97
N VAL A 177 13.16 1.44 -8.42
CA VAL A 177 11.83 1.30 -9.03
C VAL A 177 11.59 2.49 -9.94
N GLY A 178 11.50 2.23 -11.23
CA GLY A 178 11.43 3.22 -12.30
C GLY A 178 10.31 2.95 -13.29
N THR A 179 10.09 3.90 -14.19
CA THR A 179 9.28 3.71 -15.40
C THR A 179 10.19 3.26 -16.55
N VAL A 180 9.58 2.88 -17.67
CA VAL A 180 10.33 2.63 -18.90
C VAL A 180 11.10 3.89 -19.32
N PHE A 181 12.40 3.73 -19.57
CA PHE A 181 13.35 4.82 -19.87
C PHE A 181 13.48 5.90 -18.78
N ASP A 182 13.06 5.61 -17.54
CA ASP A 182 13.08 6.54 -16.40
C ASP A 182 12.36 7.87 -16.66
N LYS A 183 11.32 7.84 -17.51
CA LYS A 183 10.45 8.99 -17.77
C LYS A 183 9.61 9.39 -16.54
N PRO A 184 9.16 10.65 -16.44
CA PRO A 184 8.17 11.04 -15.44
C PRO A 184 6.95 10.11 -15.46
N ILE A 185 6.40 9.78 -14.29
CA ILE A 185 5.30 8.80 -14.18
C ILE A 185 4.04 9.22 -14.97
N ALA A 186 3.80 10.52 -15.17
CA ALA A 186 2.68 11.01 -15.97
C ALA A 186 2.79 10.67 -17.47
N GLU A 187 4.02 10.50 -17.96
CA GLU A 187 4.34 10.14 -19.35
C GLU A 187 4.42 8.63 -19.57
N SER A 188 4.20 7.81 -18.54
CA SER A 188 4.16 6.36 -18.65
C SER A 188 2.74 5.83 -18.84
N ASN A 189 2.61 4.51 -18.95
CA ASN A 189 1.32 3.81 -19.00
C ASN A 189 0.56 3.85 -17.66
N CYS A 190 1.01 4.63 -16.68
CA CYS A 190 0.32 4.80 -15.41
C CYS A 190 -1.11 5.31 -15.63
N VAL A 191 -2.08 4.57 -15.10
CA VAL A 191 -3.51 4.93 -15.17
C VAL A 191 -3.98 5.78 -13.99
N GLY A 192 -3.09 6.05 -13.02
CA GLY A 192 -3.38 6.92 -11.89
C GLY A 192 -4.25 6.30 -10.79
N CYS A 193 -4.33 4.97 -10.68
CA CYS A 193 -5.19 4.28 -9.69
C CYS A 193 -4.69 4.33 -8.23
N GLY A 194 -3.43 4.73 -7.99
CA GLY A 194 -2.88 4.91 -6.64
C GLY A 194 -2.59 3.62 -5.87
N GLN A 195 -2.84 2.43 -6.42
CA GLN A 195 -2.64 1.15 -5.71
C GLN A 195 -1.19 0.91 -5.27
N CYS A 196 -0.22 1.43 -6.05
CA CYS A 196 1.19 1.40 -5.67
C CYS A 196 1.51 2.22 -4.41
N ALA A 197 0.79 3.33 -4.18
CA ALA A 197 0.91 4.16 -2.97
C ALA A 197 0.25 3.47 -1.77
N ALA A 198 -0.89 2.80 -1.99
CA ALA A 198 -1.62 2.08 -0.94
C ALA A 198 -0.78 0.95 -0.34
N VAL A 199 -0.08 0.16 -1.16
CA VAL A 199 0.77 -0.95 -0.69
C VAL A 199 2.17 -0.54 -0.28
N CYS A 200 2.57 0.73 -0.47
CA CYS A 200 3.92 1.17 -0.14
C CYS A 200 4.11 1.19 1.39
N PRO A 201 5.08 0.42 1.94
CA PRO A 201 5.31 0.36 3.39
C PRO A 201 6.08 1.58 3.94
N THR A 202 6.56 2.45 3.05
CA THR A 202 7.34 3.66 3.38
C THR A 202 6.76 4.88 2.65
N GLY A 203 7.40 6.04 2.76
CA GLY A 203 7.02 7.26 2.03
C GLY A 203 7.57 7.35 0.60
N ALA A 204 7.91 6.22 -0.04
CA ALA A 204 8.49 6.23 -1.39
C ALA A 204 7.46 6.54 -2.49
N ILE A 205 6.22 6.12 -2.30
CA ILE A 205 5.10 6.45 -3.18
C ILE A 205 3.93 6.83 -2.28
N VAL A 206 3.44 8.05 -2.43
CA VAL A 206 2.34 8.60 -1.63
C VAL A 206 1.30 9.23 -2.54
N VAL A 207 0.07 9.36 -2.04
CA VAL A 207 -0.96 10.14 -2.71
C VAL A 207 -0.51 11.60 -2.73
N LYS A 208 -0.79 12.30 -3.84
CA LYS A 208 -0.46 13.72 -3.95
C LYS A 208 -1.23 14.52 -2.89
N ASP A 209 -0.50 15.28 -2.09
CA ASP A 209 -1.10 16.13 -1.06
C ASP A 209 -1.38 17.53 -1.60
N ASP A 210 -2.67 17.88 -1.66
CA ASP A 210 -3.16 19.21 -2.04
C ASP A 210 -3.66 20.02 -0.82
N THR A 211 -3.35 19.60 0.42
CA THR A 211 -3.81 20.23 1.67
C THR A 211 -3.48 21.72 1.72
N GLN A 212 -2.29 22.13 1.31
CA GLN A 212 -1.89 23.55 1.32
C GLN A 212 -2.71 24.40 0.32
N LYS A 213 -3.05 23.82 -0.83
CA LYS A 213 -3.95 24.47 -1.79
C LYS A 213 -5.34 24.64 -1.20
N LEU A 214 -5.87 23.59 -0.56
CA LEU A 214 -7.16 23.64 0.12
C LEU A 214 -7.19 24.70 1.23
N TRP A 215 -6.15 24.81 2.06
CA TRP A 215 -6.08 25.85 3.09
C TRP A 215 -6.11 27.26 2.52
N LYS A 216 -5.46 27.48 1.37
CA LYS A 216 -5.50 28.75 0.67
C LYS A 216 -6.92 29.07 0.20
N ASP A 217 -7.62 28.10 -0.38
CA ASP A 217 -8.98 28.28 -0.89
C ASP A 217 -9.97 28.54 0.28
N LEU A 218 -9.85 27.80 1.39
CA LEU A 218 -10.66 28.01 2.60
C LEU A 218 -10.41 29.37 3.29
N SER A 219 -9.22 29.95 3.11
CA SER A 219 -8.85 31.24 3.70
C SER A 219 -9.29 32.44 2.85
N ASP A 220 -9.64 32.21 1.58
CA ASP A 220 -10.08 33.28 0.67
C ASP A 220 -11.58 33.56 0.84
N LYS A 221 -11.89 34.73 1.41
CA LYS A 221 -13.27 35.18 1.65
C LYS A 221 -14.09 35.41 0.39
N ASN A 222 -13.45 35.50 -0.78
CA ASN A 222 -14.14 35.66 -2.06
C ASN A 222 -14.39 34.32 -2.78
N THR A 223 -13.87 33.22 -2.23
CA THR A 223 -14.03 31.89 -2.81
C THR A 223 -15.07 31.12 -2.02
N LYS A 224 -16.11 30.65 -2.71
CA LYS A 224 -17.06 29.69 -2.14
C LYS A 224 -16.47 28.29 -2.26
N VAL A 225 -16.20 27.63 -1.14
CA VAL A 225 -15.57 26.32 -1.10
C VAL A 225 -16.63 25.24 -0.85
N VAL A 226 -16.79 24.37 -1.85
CA VAL A 226 -17.73 23.25 -1.84
C VAL A 226 -16.96 21.94 -1.78
N VAL A 227 -17.42 20.99 -0.96
CA VAL A 227 -16.87 19.64 -0.89
C VAL A 227 -17.92 18.59 -1.17
N GLN A 228 -17.52 17.54 -1.90
CA GLN A 228 -18.31 16.35 -2.17
C GLN A 228 -17.62 15.13 -1.58
N ILE A 229 -18.37 14.30 -0.84
CA ILE A 229 -17.82 13.13 -0.15
C ILE A 229 -18.17 11.87 -0.95
N ALA A 230 -17.15 11.15 -1.40
CA ALA A 230 -17.31 9.90 -2.13
C ALA A 230 -17.89 8.78 -1.24
N PRO A 231 -18.63 7.80 -1.81
CA PRO A 231 -19.33 6.78 -1.04
C PRO A 231 -18.47 5.99 -0.04
N ALA A 232 -17.28 5.56 -0.46
CA ALA A 232 -16.37 4.75 0.37
C ALA A 232 -15.79 5.51 1.58
N VAL A 233 -15.70 6.85 1.50
CA VAL A 233 -15.08 7.66 2.56
C VAL A 233 -15.87 7.55 3.87
N ARG A 234 -17.20 7.42 3.79
CA ARG A 234 -18.08 7.38 4.97
C ARG A 234 -17.87 6.17 5.88
N VAL A 235 -17.21 5.12 5.38
CA VAL A 235 -16.85 3.93 6.15
C VAL A 235 -15.33 3.77 6.28
N GLY A 236 -14.57 4.23 5.28
CA GLY A 236 -13.13 4.04 5.21
C GLY A 236 -12.30 4.87 6.19
N ILE A 237 -12.85 5.98 6.72
CA ILE A 237 -12.18 6.83 7.73
C ILE A 237 -12.66 6.55 9.17
N SER A 238 -13.43 5.46 9.37
CA SER A 238 -14.08 5.18 10.64
C SER A 238 -13.06 4.96 11.77
N GLU A 239 -12.00 4.19 11.52
CA GLU A 239 -10.95 3.91 12.50
C GLU A 239 -10.18 5.18 12.91
N GLU A 240 -9.84 6.04 11.95
CA GLU A 240 -9.15 7.32 12.21
C GLU A 240 -10.01 8.29 13.02
N LEU A 241 -11.33 8.16 12.95
CA LEU A 241 -12.29 8.90 13.78
C LEU A 241 -12.62 8.17 15.11
N GLY A 242 -11.82 7.15 15.46
CA GLY A 242 -11.96 6.38 16.70
C GLY A 242 -13.23 5.55 16.76
N GLN A 243 -13.80 5.18 15.61
CA GLN A 243 -14.97 4.30 15.49
C GLN A 243 -14.56 2.89 15.06
N LYS A 244 -15.51 1.96 15.11
CA LYS A 244 -15.25 0.60 14.66
C LYS A 244 -15.11 0.58 13.13
N ASP A 245 -14.19 -0.23 12.62
CA ASP A 245 -14.04 -0.44 11.18
C ASP A 245 -15.38 -0.78 10.51
N GLY A 246 -15.61 -0.15 9.36
CA GLY A 246 -16.85 -0.26 8.57
C GLY A 246 -18.05 0.52 9.12
N GLU A 247 -17.92 1.23 10.24
CA GLU A 247 -19.01 2.05 10.78
C GLU A 247 -19.26 3.28 9.89
N ASN A 248 -20.54 3.59 9.64
CA ASN A 248 -20.90 4.78 8.88
C ASN A 248 -20.73 6.05 9.73
N VAL A 249 -19.69 6.83 9.42
CA VAL A 249 -19.30 8.03 10.15
C VAL A 249 -19.66 9.33 9.43
N MET A 250 -20.60 9.30 8.48
CA MET A 250 -20.96 10.45 7.64
C MET A 250 -21.29 11.71 8.44
N GLY A 251 -22.08 11.58 9.52
CA GLY A 251 -22.45 12.73 10.36
C GLY A 251 -21.24 13.41 11.02
N LYS A 252 -20.21 12.64 11.40
CA LYS A 252 -18.97 13.17 11.97
C LYS A 252 -18.14 13.89 10.90
N ILE A 253 -18.04 13.31 9.70
CA ILE A 253 -17.33 13.92 8.57
C ILE A 253 -17.95 15.28 8.23
N VAL A 254 -19.27 15.35 8.07
CA VAL A 254 -19.98 16.60 7.78
C VAL A 254 -19.74 17.63 8.89
N GLY A 255 -19.85 17.21 10.16
CA GLY A 255 -19.59 18.08 11.31
C GLY A 255 -18.16 18.63 11.35
N ALA A 256 -17.16 17.81 10.98
CA ALA A 256 -15.77 18.22 10.90
C ALA A 256 -15.54 19.21 9.76
N LEU A 257 -16.01 18.91 8.54
CA LEU A 257 -15.84 19.79 7.37
C LEU A 257 -16.51 21.15 7.59
N LYS A 258 -17.71 21.19 8.17
CA LYS A 258 -18.36 22.46 8.53
C LYS A 258 -17.54 23.28 9.54
N ARG A 259 -16.90 22.62 10.51
CA ARG A 259 -15.99 23.30 11.46
C ARG A 259 -14.69 23.76 10.82
N MET A 260 -14.23 23.10 9.76
CA MET A 260 -13.04 23.49 9.00
C MET A 260 -13.26 24.71 8.10
N GLY A 261 -14.52 25.08 7.83
CA GLY A 261 -14.85 26.29 7.07
C GLY A 261 -15.45 26.06 5.69
N PHE A 262 -15.83 24.83 5.33
CA PHE A 262 -16.52 24.56 4.07
C PHE A 262 -17.93 25.19 4.03
N ASP A 263 -18.22 25.95 2.97
CA ASP A 263 -19.52 26.60 2.79
C ASP A 263 -20.63 25.58 2.57
N GLU A 264 -20.39 24.60 1.71
CA GLU A 264 -21.35 23.55 1.37
C GLU A 264 -20.68 22.17 1.37
N VAL A 265 -21.41 21.20 1.91
CA VAL A 265 -20.98 19.80 2.02
C VAL A 265 -22.05 18.95 1.36
N PHE A 266 -21.69 18.30 0.26
CA PHE A 266 -22.56 17.43 -0.51
C PHE A 266 -22.07 15.98 -0.47
N ASP A 267 -22.97 15.08 -0.82
CA ASP A 267 -22.67 13.66 -0.98
C ASP A 267 -22.58 13.34 -2.47
N THR A 268 -21.50 12.67 -2.89
CA THR A 268 -21.33 12.25 -4.28
C THR A 268 -22.41 11.24 -4.71
N SER A 269 -23.12 10.60 -3.77
CA SER A 269 -24.24 9.69 -4.06
C SER A 269 -25.30 10.30 -4.97
N THR A 270 -25.62 11.59 -4.83
CA THR A 270 -26.57 12.25 -5.75
C THR A 270 -26.04 12.30 -7.18
N GLY A 271 -24.74 12.55 -7.35
CA GLY A 271 -24.09 12.48 -8.65
C GLY A 271 -24.11 11.05 -9.22
N ALA A 272 -23.90 10.05 -8.36
CA ALA A 272 -23.99 8.65 -8.75
C ALA A 272 -25.40 8.26 -9.22
N ASP A 273 -26.45 8.74 -8.54
CA ASP A 273 -27.84 8.52 -8.96
C ASP A 273 -28.13 9.11 -10.34
N LEU A 274 -27.62 10.32 -10.61
CA LEU A 274 -27.71 10.94 -11.94
C LEU A 274 -26.96 10.12 -12.99
N THR A 275 -25.74 9.66 -12.69
CA THR A 275 -25.00 8.77 -13.59
C THR A 275 -25.78 7.51 -13.92
N VAL A 276 -26.45 6.89 -12.93
CA VAL A 276 -27.28 5.70 -13.16
C VAL A 276 -28.45 6.00 -14.09
N LEU A 277 -29.14 7.13 -13.91
CA LEU A 277 -30.25 7.52 -14.79
C LEU A 277 -29.79 7.67 -16.25
N GLU A 278 -28.67 8.36 -16.48
CA GLU A 278 -28.13 8.60 -17.82
C GLU A 278 -27.56 7.32 -18.46
N GLU A 279 -26.71 6.55 -17.75
CA GLU A 279 -26.14 5.30 -18.27
C GLU A 279 -27.22 4.24 -18.53
N THR A 280 -28.28 4.20 -17.71
CA THR A 280 -29.43 3.30 -17.93
C THR A 280 -30.24 3.72 -19.16
N GLY A 281 -30.50 5.02 -19.31
CA GLY A 281 -31.18 5.55 -20.50
C GLY A 281 -30.42 5.25 -21.78
N GLU A 282 -29.10 5.47 -21.77
CA GLU A 282 -28.21 5.12 -22.88
C GLU A 282 -28.24 3.62 -23.18
N PHE A 283 -28.14 2.77 -22.16
CA PHE A 283 -28.18 1.33 -22.32
C PHE A 283 -29.48 0.85 -22.97
N ILE A 284 -30.63 1.33 -22.49
CA ILE A 284 -31.95 0.99 -23.04
C ILE A 284 -32.04 1.43 -24.50
N SER A 285 -31.67 2.68 -24.80
CA SER A 285 -31.69 3.20 -26.17
C SER A 285 -30.83 2.35 -27.12
N ARG A 286 -29.61 1.98 -26.70
CA ARG A 286 -28.72 1.14 -27.51
C ARG A 286 -29.29 -0.27 -27.72
N LEU A 287 -29.94 -0.83 -26.70
CA LEU A 287 -30.55 -2.15 -26.76
C LEU A 287 -31.74 -2.18 -27.73
N GLU A 288 -32.62 -1.18 -27.65
CA GLU A 288 -33.81 -1.08 -28.51
C GLU A 288 -33.46 -0.82 -29.99
N ASN A 289 -32.41 -0.03 -30.24
CA ASN A 289 -31.94 0.28 -31.59
C ASN A 289 -30.98 -0.77 -32.17
N ASN A 290 -30.69 -1.86 -31.43
CA ASN A 290 -29.72 -2.89 -31.81
C ASN A 290 -28.33 -2.29 -32.16
N GLU A 291 -27.91 -1.30 -31.37
CA GLU A 291 -26.62 -0.62 -31.49
C GLU A 291 -25.48 -1.47 -30.86
N ARG A 292 -24.25 -0.94 -30.89
CA ARG A 292 -23.07 -1.67 -30.44
C ARG A 292 -23.07 -1.89 -28.92
N LEU A 293 -23.00 -3.15 -28.54
CA LEU A 293 -22.84 -3.65 -27.17
C LEU A 293 -21.54 -4.49 -27.06
N PRO A 294 -20.96 -4.65 -25.85
CA PRO A 294 -21.43 -4.14 -24.55
C PRO A 294 -21.22 -2.62 -24.36
N LEU A 295 -22.06 -2.01 -23.51
CA LEU A 295 -21.81 -0.67 -22.95
C LEU A 295 -20.90 -0.81 -21.75
N PHE A 296 -19.79 -0.06 -21.72
CA PHE A 296 -18.87 -0.01 -20.60
C PHE A 296 -19.15 1.23 -19.75
N THR A 297 -19.02 1.10 -18.44
CA THR A 297 -19.12 2.25 -17.53
C THR A 297 -17.94 3.19 -17.72
N SER A 298 -18.14 4.46 -17.37
CA SER A 298 -17.13 5.52 -17.58
C SER A 298 -16.75 6.30 -16.31
N CYS A 299 -17.34 5.95 -15.18
CA CYS A 299 -17.18 6.71 -13.92
C CYS A 299 -15.81 6.55 -13.23
N CYS A 300 -15.05 5.49 -13.55
CA CYS A 300 -13.72 5.27 -12.97
C CYS A 300 -12.63 5.89 -13.86
N PRO A 301 -11.93 6.95 -13.41
CA PRO A 301 -10.91 7.61 -14.24
C PRO A 301 -9.73 6.69 -14.55
N ALA A 302 -9.38 5.77 -13.65
CA ALA A 302 -8.33 4.78 -13.90
C ALA A 302 -8.73 3.78 -14.99
N TRP A 303 -10.01 3.41 -15.07
CA TRP A 303 -10.53 2.55 -16.14
C TRP A 303 -10.51 3.27 -17.49
N VAL A 304 -10.95 4.53 -17.53
CA VAL A 304 -10.88 5.36 -18.74
C VAL A 304 -9.42 5.49 -19.22
N ASN A 305 -8.51 5.84 -18.32
CA ASN A 305 -7.07 5.90 -18.64
C ASN A 305 -6.50 4.55 -19.09
N TYR A 306 -6.98 3.44 -18.53
CA TYR A 306 -6.57 2.10 -18.96
C TYR A 306 -6.94 1.89 -20.43
N VAL A 307 -8.21 2.07 -20.78
CA VAL A 307 -8.71 1.92 -22.16
C VAL A 307 -8.04 2.88 -23.14
N GLU A 308 -7.70 4.09 -22.72
CA GLU A 308 -7.03 5.08 -23.59
C GLU A 308 -5.53 4.80 -23.81
N ARG A 309 -4.86 4.13 -22.87
CA ARG A 309 -3.40 3.98 -22.86
C ARG A 309 -2.88 2.56 -23.08
N THR A 310 -3.74 1.54 -22.99
CA THR A 310 -3.38 0.12 -23.19
C THR A 310 -4.15 -0.48 -24.36
#